data_AF-A0A929F564-F1
#
_entry.id   AF-A0A929F564-F1
#
_cell.length_a   1.000
_cell.length_b   1.000
_cell.length_c   1.000
_cell.angle_alpha   90.00
_cell.angle_beta   90.00
_cell.angle_gamma   90.00
#
_symmetry.space_group_name_H-M   'P 1'
#
loop_
_entity.id
_entity.type
_entity.pdbx_description
1 polymer ?
#
loop_
_entity_poly.entity_id
_entity_poly.type
_entity_poly.pdbx_seq_one_letter_code
_entity_poly.pdbx_strand_id
1 'polypeptide(L)'
;MKTSSSTYQDTSIWRFFSSVRLAVFLLIALAITSIVGTVIPQGESLQFYLETYGPSFFRIIKVLNLNDTYHSWWYLILLGLFSTNLVVCTLRRLPFTLKLYGRDNLSVDSGRLLKMPFKKDWEIKEELDNDSTQS
;
A
#
# COMPACT_ATOMS: atom_id res chain seq x y z
N MET A 1 -31.82 7.43 -5.64
CA MET A 1 -30.60 8.19 -6.00
C MET A 1 -29.45 7.20 -6.09
N LYS A 2 -28.72 7.18 -7.22
CA LYS A 2 -27.79 6.13 -7.67
C LYS A 2 -26.57 5.97 -6.77
N THR A 3 -26.18 4.72 -6.50
CA THR A 3 -24.76 4.28 -6.57
C THR A 3 -24.68 2.82 -7.00
N SER A 4 -24.81 2.62 -8.32
CA SER A 4 -24.26 1.46 -9.01
C SER A 4 -22.73 1.51 -8.92
N SER A 5 -22.08 0.46 -8.39
CA SER A 5 -20.86 -0.15 -8.97
C SER A 5 -20.12 -1.03 -7.97
N SER A 6 -20.11 -2.33 -8.22
CA SER A 6 -18.91 -3.20 -8.27
C SER A 6 -19.26 -4.61 -7.78
N THR A 7 -20.03 -5.28 -8.63
CA THR A 7 -20.12 -6.74 -8.67
C THR A 7 -18.73 -7.28 -8.97
N TYR A 8 -18.07 -7.77 -7.92
CA TYR A 8 -17.23 -8.96 -7.88
C TYR A 8 -16.92 -9.57 -9.26
N GLN A 9 -15.84 -9.10 -9.88
CA GLN A 9 -15.25 -9.70 -11.09
C GLN A 9 -14.71 -11.09 -10.75
N ASP A 10 -15.55 -12.12 -10.83
CA ASP A 10 -15.17 -13.53 -10.79
C ASP A 10 -14.67 -14.00 -12.16
N THR A 11 -13.71 -13.26 -12.72
CA THR A 11 -12.94 -13.74 -13.86
C THR A 11 -11.58 -14.19 -13.33
N SER A 12 -11.12 -15.37 -13.77
CA SER A 12 -9.86 -15.96 -13.31
C SER A 12 -8.69 -14.96 -13.41
N ILE A 13 -8.75 -14.08 -14.39
CA ILE A 13 -7.81 -12.98 -14.66
C ILE A 13 -7.71 -12.02 -13.47
N TRP A 14 -8.83 -11.59 -12.87
CA TRP A 14 -8.83 -10.71 -11.69
C TRP A 14 -8.26 -11.40 -10.45
N ARG A 15 -8.43 -12.72 -10.31
CA ARG A 15 -7.77 -13.49 -9.23
C ARG A 15 -6.26 -13.56 -9.45
N PHE A 16 -5.80 -13.70 -10.70
CA PHE A 16 -4.38 -13.63 -11.07
C PHE A 16 -3.78 -12.24 -10.78
N PHE A 17 -4.45 -11.17 -11.19
CA PHE A 17 -4.01 -9.79 -10.92
C PHE A 17 -4.12 -9.39 -9.44
N SER A 18 -4.97 -10.04 -8.64
CA SER A 18 -5.07 -9.83 -7.18
C SER A 18 -4.02 -10.62 -6.37
N SER A 19 -3.05 -11.26 -7.03
CA SER A 19 -2.05 -12.09 -6.35
C SER A 19 -0.87 -11.26 -5.85
N VAL A 20 -0.58 -11.37 -4.55
CA VAL A 20 0.61 -10.76 -3.93
C VAL A 20 1.91 -11.30 -4.52
N ARG A 21 1.93 -12.57 -4.95
CA ARG A 21 3.12 -13.18 -5.57
C ARG A 21 3.50 -12.49 -6.89
N LEU A 22 2.50 -12.08 -7.68
CA LEU A 22 2.72 -11.31 -8.89
C LEU A 22 3.32 -9.94 -8.56
N ALA A 23 2.79 -9.27 -7.53
CA ALA A 23 3.27 -7.97 -7.07
C ALA A 23 4.76 -8.01 -6.69
N VAL A 24 5.17 -9.02 -5.92
CA VAL A 24 6.57 -9.20 -5.49
C VAL A 24 7.47 -9.43 -6.69
N PHE A 25 7.05 -10.27 -7.64
CA PHE A 25 7.82 -10.51 -8.86
C PHE A 25 8.01 -9.23 -9.69
N LEU A 26 6.95 -8.43 -9.84
CA LEU A 26 7.00 -7.14 -10.55
C LEU A 26 7.89 -6.12 -9.85
N LEU A 27 7.84 -6.06 -8.52
CA LEU A 27 8.73 -5.18 -7.74
C LEU A 27 10.20 -5.55 -7.93
N ILE A 28 10.53 -6.85 -7.93
CA ILE A 28 11.90 -7.31 -8.17
C ILE A 28 12.34 -6.93 -9.60
N ALA A 29 11.49 -7.15 -10.60
CA ALA A 29 11.79 -6.77 -11.98
C ALA A 29 11.99 -5.25 -12.14
N LEU A 30 11.15 -4.44 -11.50
CA LEU A 30 11.29 -2.98 -11.46
C LEU A 30 12.57 -2.55 -10.73
N ALA A 31 12.94 -3.21 -9.64
CA ALA A 31 14.15 -2.92 -8.90
C ALA A 31 15.41 -3.19 -9.74
N ILE A 32 15.48 -4.35 -10.41
CA ILE A 32 16.57 -4.68 -11.33
C ILE A 32 16.65 -3.64 -12.43
N THR A 33 15.52 -3.28 -13.03
CA THR A 33 15.45 -2.25 -14.07
C THR A 33 15.95 -0.89 -13.56
N SER A 34 15.54 -0.49 -12.36
CA SER A 34 15.94 0.77 -11.74
C SER A 34 17.45 0.83 -11.51
N ILE A 35 18.06 -0.27 -11.03
CA ILE A 35 19.51 -0.36 -10.85
C ILE A 35 20.21 -0.17 -12.21
N VAL A 36 19.76 -0.90 -13.23
CA VAL A 36 20.34 -0.80 -14.58
C VAL A 36 20.21 0.62 -15.14
N GLY A 37 19.03 1.26 -15.01
CA GLY A 37 18.79 2.62 -15.48
C GLY A 37 19.61 3.69 -14.73
N THR A 38 20.03 3.39 -13.49
CA THR A 38 20.88 4.28 -12.68
C THR A 38 22.37 4.11 -13.03
N VAL A 39 22.80 2.90 -13.41
CA VAL A 39 24.21 2.59 -13.75
C VAL A 39 24.61 3.13 -15.12
N ILE A 40 23.64 3.38 -16.02
CA ILE A 40 23.85 3.80 -17.40
C ILE A 40 23.81 5.34 -17.48
N PRO A 41 24.91 6.03 -17.86
CA PRO A 41 25.00 7.50 -17.88
C PRO A 41 24.09 8.16 -18.93
N GLN A 42 22.91 8.61 -18.51
CA GLN A 42 21.89 9.22 -19.38
C GLN A 42 22.44 10.43 -20.17
N GLY A 43 22.22 10.46 -21.49
CA GLY A 43 22.56 11.62 -22.34
C GLY A 43 23.95 11.61 -22.99
N GLU A 44 24.74 10.54 -22.79
CA GLU A 44 26.04 10.38 -23.44
C GLU A 44 25.96 9.87 -24.89
N SER A 45 27.03 10.11 -25.66
CA SER A 45 27.06 9.71 -27.07
C SER A 45 27.08 8.18 -27.23
N LEU A 46 26.44 7.69 -28.28
CA LEU A 46 26.35 6.25 -28.60
C LEU A 46 27.74 5.59 -28.76
N GLN A 47 28.74 6.37 -29.17
CA GLN A 47 30.15 5.97 -29.31
C GLN A 47 30.81 5.74 -27.95
N PHE A 48 30.54 6.61 -26.96
CA PHE A 48 31.06 6.47 -25.58
C PHE A 48 30.61 5.15 -24.93
N TYR A 49 29.37 4.73 -25.20
CA TYR A 49 28.85 3.44 -24.74
C TYR A 49 29.53 2.24 -25.39
N LEU A 50 29.83 2.32 -26.69
CA LEU A 50 30.53 1.26 -27.41
C LEU A 50 31.94 1.05 -26.88
N GLU A 51 32.67 2.13 -26.60
CA GLU A 51 34.04 2.06 -26.09
C GLU A 51 34.09 1.64 -24.61
N THR A 52 33.13 2.05 -23.79
CA THR A 52 33.14 1.78 -22.34
C THR A 52 32.61 0.38 -21.98
N TYR A 53 31.53 -0.09 -22.62
CA TYR A 53 30.85 -1.34 -22.25
C TYR A 53 31.05 -2.48 -23.27
N GLY A 54 31.63 -2.18 -24.43
CA GLY A 54 31.85 -3.14 -25.51
C GLY A 54 30.60 -3.48 -26.34
N PRO A 55 30.77 -4.21 -27.45
CA PRO A 55 29.73 -4.40 -28.47
C PRO A 55 28.54 -5.25 -28.01
N SER A 56 28.71 -6.15 -27.05
CA SER A 56 27.64 -7.03 -26.57
C SER A 56 26.60 -6.29 -25.71
N PHE A 57 27.07 -5.48 -24.75
CA PHE A 57 26.19 -4.65 -23.91
C PHE A 57 25.54 -3.53 -24.71
N PHE A 58 26.26 -2.95 -25.67
CA PHE A 58 25.72 -1.96 -26.58
C PHE A 58 24.47 -2.44 -27.33
N ARG A 59 24.48 -3.69 -27.81
CA ARG A 59 23.35 -4.28 -28.52
C ARG A 59 22.12 -4.41 -27.62
N ILE A 60 22.33 -4.77 -26.35
CA ILE A 60 21.28 -4.86 -25.33
C ILE A 60 20.73 -3.45 -25.03
N ILE A 61 21.61 -2.46 -24.82
CA ILE A 61 21.24 -1.05 -24.61
C ILE A 61 20.38 -0.51 -25.75
N LYS A 62 20.77 -0.81 -26.99
CA LYS A 62 20.03 -0.40 -28.19
C LYS A 62 18.68 -1.10 -28.33
N VAL A 63 18.60 -2.40 -28.05
CA VAL A 63 17.36 -3.20 -28.17
C VAL A 63 16.37 -2.85 -27.05
N LEU A 64 16.86 -2.68 -25.82
CA LEU A 64 16.04 -2.30 -24.67
C LEU A 64 15.75 -0.78 -24.61
N ASN A 65 16.32 0.04 -25.51
CA ASN A 65 16.16 1.50 -25.51
C ASN A 65 16.57 2.14 -24.16
N LEU A 66 17.64 1.63 -23.55
CA LEU A 66 18.12 2.02 -22.22
C LEU A 66 18.57 3.49 -22.12
N ASN A 67 18.70 4.18 -23.25
CA ASN A 67 18.98 5.62 -23.32
C ASN A 67 17.82 6.49 -22.79
N ASP A 68 16.59 5.94 -22.75
CA ASP A 68 15.45 6.55 -22.05
C ASP A 68 14.62 5.43 -21.40
N THR A 69 15.21 4.86 -20.34
CA THR A 69 14.64 3.69 -19.67
C THR A 69 13.25 3.98 -19.09
N TYR A 70 12.99 5.21 -18.65
CA TYR A 70 11.71 5.59 -18.02
C TYR A 70 10.58 5.81 -19.03
N HIS A 71 10.87 6.27 -20.25
CA HIS A 71 9.87 6.39 -21.34
C HIS A 71 9.76 5.13 -22.19
N SER A 72 10.59 4.12 -21.93
CA SER A 72 10.54 2.87 -22.68
C SER A 72 9.21 2.15 -22.49
N TRP A 73 8.61 1.74 -23.60
CA TRP A 73 7.30 1.08 -23.63
C TRP A 73 7.22 -0.15 -22.71
N TRP A 74 8.28 -0.95 -22.64
CA TRP A 74 8.34 -2.14 -21.78
C TRP A 74 8.35 -1.80 -20.28
N TYR A 75 8.99 -0.68 -19.90
CA TYR A 75 9.01 -0.21 -18.51
C TYR A 75 7.66 0.35 -18.09
N LEU A 76 7.00 1.12 -18.97
CA LEU A 76 5.65 1.61 -18.76
C LEU A 76 4.63 0.47 -18.61
N ILE A 77 4.78 -0.62 -19.39
CA ILE A 77 3.96 -1.82 -19.23
C ILE A 77 4.16 -2.44 -17.85
N LEU A 78 5.41 -2.62 -17.39
CA LEU A 78 5.69 -3.15 -16.05
C LEU A 78 5.08 -2.29 -14.94
N LEU A 79 5.24 -0.96 -15.04
CA LEU A 79 4.67 0.02 -14.12
C LEU A 79 3.14 -0.02 -14.11
N GLY A 80 2.51 -0.05 -15.29
CA GLY A 80 1.06 -0.13 -15.42
C GLY A 80 0.51 -1.43 -14.84
N LEU A 81 1.21 -2.54 -15.06
CA LEU A 81 0.85 -3.86 -14.54
C LEU A 81 0.97 -3.92 -13.02
N PHE A 82 2.06 -3.37 -12.47
CA PHE A 82 2.27 -3.22 -11.03
C PHE A 82 1.21 -2.30 -10.39
N SER A 83 0.95 -1.14 -11.00
CA SER A 83 -0.06 -0.19 -10.54
C SER A 83 -1.46 -0.83 -10.51
N THR A 84 -1.82 -1.55 -11.57
CA THR A 84 -3.10 -2.28 -11.63
C THR A 84 -3.20 -3.33 -10.54
N ASN A 85 -2.15 -4.13 -10.31
CA ASN A 85 -2.11 -5.11 -9.23
C ASN A 85 -2.31 -4.44 -7.85
N LEU A 86 -1.66 -3.31 -7.60
CA LEU A 86 -1.77 -2.55 -6.36
C LEU A 86 -3.17 -1.94 -6.18
N VAL A 87 -3.75 -1.37 -7.24
CA VAL A 87 -5.12 -0.83 -7.22
C VAL A 87 -6.12 -1.94 -6.90
N VAL A 88 -6.01 -3.11 -7.53
CA VAL A 88 -6.89 -4.26 -7.26
C VAL A 88 -6.76 -4.71 -5.79
N CYS A 89 -5.54 -4.88 -5.29
CA CYS A 89 -5.31 -5.25 -3.89
C CYS A 89 -5.88 -4.22 -2.91
N THR A 90 -5.72 -2.93 -3.23
CA THR A 90 -6.23 -1.81 -2.43
C THR A 90 -7.76 -1.81 -2.40
N LEU A 91 -8.41 -1.86 -3.56
CA LEU A 91 -9.88 -1.87 -3.67
C LEU A 91 -10.53 -3.05 -2.94
N ARG A 92 -9.84 -4.20 -2.83
CA ARG A 92 -10.34 -5.34 -2.06
C ARG A 92 -10.24 -5.15 -0.53
N ARG A 93 -9.17 -4.51 -0.05
CA ARG A 93 -8.91 -4.35 1.40
C ARG A 93 -9.62 -3.13 2.01
N LEU A 94 -9.70 -2.04 1.26
CA LEU A 94 -10.19 -0.74 1.72
C LEU A 94 -11.66 -0.73 2.20
N PRO A 95 -12.65 -1.34 1.50
CA PRO A 95 -14.04 -1.34 1.97
C PRO A 95 -14.25 -2.17 3.24
N PHE A 96 -13.45 -3.23 3.45
CA PHE A 96 -13.49 -4.03 4.67
C PHE A 96 -13.00 -3.23 5.88
N THR A 97 -11.88 -2.51 5.73
CA THR A 97 -11.32 -1.67 6.80
C THR A 97 -12.21 -0.46 7.10
N LEU A 98 -12.77 0.22 6.09
CA LEU A 98 -13.70 1.33 6.31
C LEU A 98 -14.99 0.87 6.98
N LYS A 99 -15.51 -0.31 6.63
CA LYS A 99 -16.67 -0.90 7.31
C LYS A 99 -16.38 -1.27 8.76
N LEU A 100 -15.12 -1.57 9.11
CA LEU A 100 -14.72 -1.82 10.49
C LEU A 100 -14.59 -0.52 11.29
N TYR A 101 -14.08 0.55 10.67
CA TYR A 101 -13.97 1.87 11.30
C TYR A 101 -15.33 2.57 11.47
N GLY A 102 -16.23 2.42 10.49
CA GLY A 102 -17.60 2.93 10.55
C GLY A 102 -18.55 2.08 11.41
N ARG A 103 -18.07 0.99 12.01
CA ARG A 103 -18.80 0.31 13.09
C ARG A 103 -18.33 0.94 14.38
N ASP A 104 -19.15 1.84 14.90
CA ASP A 104 -19.01 2.43 16.21
C ASP A 104 -18.90 1.32 17.27
N ASN A 105 -17.67 0.89 17.58
CA ASN A 105 -17.35 0.07 18.76
C ASN A 105 -17.37 0.92 20.05
N LEU A 106 -17.88 2.15 19.94
CA LEU A 106 -17.97 3.12 21.02
C LEU A 106 -19.29 3.03 21.80
N SER A 107 -20.22 2.16 21.41
CA SER A 107 -21.29 1.72 22.32
C SER A 107 -20.71 0.73 23.34
N VAL A 108 -19.82 1.20 24.19
CA VAL A 108 -19.38 0.48 25.38
C VAL A 108 -20.59 0.42 26.30
N ASP A 109 -21.33 -0.68 26.23
CA ASP A 109 -22.46 -0.98 27.09
C ASP A 109 -22.00 -0.92 28.56
N SER A 110 -22.49 0.09 29.30
CA SER A 110 -22.14 0.31 30.71
C SER A 110 -22.44 -0.93 31.56
N GLY A 111 -23.40 -1.76 31.14
CA GLY A 111 -23.74 -3.04 31.76
C GLY A 111 -22.68 -4.15 31.60
N ARG A 112 -21.86 -4.13 30.54
CA ARG A 112 -20.70 -5.03 30.39
C ARG A 112 -19.47 -4.57 31.17
N LEU A 113 -19.26 -3.26 31.30
CA LEU A 113 -18.17 -2.73 32.14
C LEU A 113 -18.36 -3.11 33.61
N LEU A 114 -19.62 -3.07 34.10
CA LEU A 114 -19.97 -3.49 35.46
C LEU A 114 -19.79 -5.00 35.72
N LYS A 115 -19.71 -5.81 34.67
CA LYS A 115 -19.48 -7.27 34.76
C LYS A 115 -18.02 -7.67 34.62
N MET A 116 -17.11 -6.71 34.41
CA MET A 116 -15.68 -7.01 34.38
C MET A 116 -15.15 -7.20 35.82
N PRO A 117 -14.26 -8.18 36.03
CA PRO A 117 -13.78 -8.56 37.37
C PRO A 117 -12.89 -7.49 38.04
N PHE A 118 -12.50 -6.44 37.32
CA PHE A 118 -11.63 -5.37 37.82
C PHE A 118 -12.41 -4.08 38.10
N LYS A 119 -13.28 -4.13 39.12
CA LYS A 119 -13.88 -2.94 39.73
C LYS A 119 -12.94 -2.49 40.85
N LYS A 120 -12.23 -1.38 40.66
CA LYS A 120 -11.47 -0.73 41.73
C LYS A 120 -12.33 0.42 42.23
N ASP A 121 -13.10 0.16 43.27
CA ASP A 121 -13.87 1.19 43.96
C ASP A 121 -12.89 2.08 44.72
N TRP A 122 -12.82 3.35 44.34
CA TRP A 122 -12.09 4.35 45.09
C TRP A 122 -13.09 5.03 46.01
N GLU A 123 -13.14 4.61 47.27
CA GLU A 123 -13.87 5.34 48.30
C GLU A 123 -13.15 6.68 48.52
N ILE A 124 -13.71 7.74 47.94
CA ILE A 124 -13.36 9.09 48.33
C ILE A 124 -13.97 9.28 49.71
N LYS A 125 -13.12 9.21 50.73
CA LYS A 125 -13.47 9.68 52.08
C LYS A 125 -13.71 11.19 51.96
N GLU A 126 -14.97 11.58 51.74
CA GLU A 126 -15.44 12.95 51.93
C GLU A 126 -15.30 13.29 53.41
N GLU A 127 -14.10 13.69 53.77
CA GLU A 127 -13.81 14.43 54.99
C GLU A 127 -14.08 15.90 54.67
N LEU A 128 -15.36 16.27 54.57
CA LEU A 128 -15.80 17.65 54.50
C LEU A 128 -16.99 17.89 55.44
N ASP A 129 -16.62 18.53 56.54
CA ASP A 129 -17.33 19.65 57.16
C ASP A 129 -18.48 19.32 58.13
N ASN A 130 -18.09 18.73 59.26
CA ASN A 130 -18.71 19.00 60.55
C ASN A 130 -18.10 20.29 61.15
N ASP A 131 -18.39 21.45 60.56
CA ASP A 131 -18.35 22.75 61.26
C ASP A 131 -19.21 23.77 60.50
N SER A 132 -19.98 24.57 61.24
CA SER A 132 -21.01 25.53 60.79
C SER A 132 -22.30 24.89 60.20
N THR A 133 -23.51 25.08 60.75
CA THR A 133 -24.06 26.21 61.48
C THR A 133 -25.22 25.75 62.38
N GLN A 134 -24.99 25.94 63.67
CA GLN A 134 -25.92 26.23 64.75
C GLN A 134 -27.24 26.92 64.32
N SER A 135 -28.39 26.35 64.72
CA SER A 135 -29.61 27.12 64.97
C SER A 135 -30.46 26.47 66.06
#